data_AF-A0A2V8VVT9-F1
#
_entry.id   AF-A0A2V8VVT9-F1
#
_cell.length_a   1.000
_cell.length_b   1.000
_cell.length_c   1.000
_cell.angle_alpha   90.00
_cell.angle_beta   90.00
_cell.angle_gamma   90.00
#
_symmetry.space_group_name_H-M   'P 1'
#
loop_
_entity.id
_entity.type
_entity.pdbx_description
1 polymer ?
#
loop_
_entity_poly.entity_id
_entity_poly.type
_entity_poly.pdbx_seq_one_letter_code
_entity_poly.pdbx_strand_id
1 'polypeptide(L)'
;MFRRRLLKRTAIFLAGSLAFPYVSQIYPPLDLDLMLVFFGVLFFVALAIAVILERRARNHLELEVLKRVYAGFIPLPWILAATLLVNGKLDSQKNVTYHPTIVDSRYNMPGIVRGTRRLFVRSWRDGQRIERLAVDFDDYDRFRAGDSVVVGVEPGALGIPWYYGVYRR
;
A
#
# COMPACT_ATOMS: atom_id res chain seq x y z
N MET A 1 -33.22 11.69 1.37
CA MET A 1 -31.98 12.17 0.71
C MET A 1 -30.68 11.71 1.37
N PHE A 2 -30.58 11.67 2.71
CA PHE A 2 -29.36 11.30 3.44
C PHE A 2 -28.73 9.96 3.01
N ARG A 3 -29.52 8.87 2.96
CA ARG A 3 -29.03 7.52 2.63
C ARG A 3 -28.36 7.43 1.25
N ARG A 4 -28.96 8.03 0.21
CA ARG A 4 -28.36 8.09 -1.14
C ARG A 4 -27.02 8.84 -1.15
N ARG A 5 -26.91 9.94 -0.41
CA ARG A 5 -25.65 10.71 -0.31
C ARG A 5 -24.58 9.93 0.48
N LEU A 6 -24.96 9.22 1.54
CA LEU A 6 -24.06 8.34 2.29
C LEU A 6 -23.53 7.22 1.39
N LEU A 7 -24.41 6.50 0.68
CA LEU A 7 -24.03 5.43 -0.24
C LEU A 7 -23.05 5.91 -1.32
N LYS A 8 -23.31 7.05 -1.96
CA LYS A 8 -22.39 7.62 -2.96
C LYS A 8 -21.01 7.94 -2.35
N ARG A 9 -20.99 8.53 -1.16
CA ARG A 9 -19.75 8.85 -0.44
C ARG A 9 -18.96 7.59 -0.04
N THR A 10 -19.66 6.57 0.44
CA THR A 10 -19.07 5.27 0.76
C THR A 10 -18.54 4.59 -0.49
N ALA A 11 -19.25 4.65 -1.62
CA ALA A 11 -18.74 4.11 -2.89
C ALA A 11 -17.43 4.80 -3.34
N ILE A 12 -17.35 6.14 -3.24
CA ILE A 12 -16.12 6.89 -3.55
C ILE A 12 -14.97 6.49 -2.61
N PHE A 13 -15.26 6.35 -1.31
CA PHE A 13 -14.29 5.90 -0.31
C PHE A 13 -13.79 4.48 -0.61
N LEU A 14 -14.69 3.55 -0.93
CA LEU A 14 -14.35 2.17 -1.27
C LEU A 14 -13.53 2.10 -2.57
N ALA A 15 -13.88 2.89 -3.58
CA ALA A 15 -13.11 2.97 -4.81
C ALA A 15 -11.67 3.45 -4.55
N GLY A 16 -11.49 4.51 -3.76
CA GLY A 16 -10.16 4.95 -3.34
C GLY A 16 -9.43 3.89 -2.51
N SER A 17 -10.17 3.13 -1.71
CA SER A 17 -9.61 2.05 -0.89
C SER A 17 -9.12 0.85 -1.70
N LEU A 18 -9.61 0.67 -2.92
CA LEU A 18 -9.07 -0.30 -3.87
C LEU A 18 -7.90 0.30 -4.67
N ALA A 19 -7.94 1.61 -4.96
CA ALA A 19 -6.89 2.29 -5.69
C ALA A 19 -5.55 2.27 -4.94
N PHE A 20 -5.53 2.51 -3.63
CA PHE A 20 -4.29 2.56 -2.86
C PHE A 20 -3.50 1.24 -2.88
N PRO A 21 -4.08 0.07 -2.53
CA PRO A 21 -3.40 -1.23 -2.64
C PRO A 21 -2.96 -1.58 -4.07
N TYR A 22 -3.68 -1.10 -5.07
CA TYR A 22 -3.31 -1.32 -6.46
C TYR A 22 -2.07 -0.49 -6.85
N VAL A 23 -2.04 0.80 -6.53
CA VAL A 23 -0.89 1.67 -6.80
C VAL A 23 0.35 1.21 -6.03
N SER A 24 0.18 0.72 -4.80
CA SER A 24 1.29 0.21 -4.00
C SER A 24 1.89 -1.10 -4.52
N GLN A 25 1.28 -1.73 -5.53
CA GLN A 25 1.88 -2.85 -6.27
C GLN A 25 2.68 -2.38 -7.49
N ILE A 26 2.41 -1.18 -7.98
CA ILE A 26 3.14 -0.57 -9.11
C ILE A 26 4.40 0.12 -8.60
N TYR A 27 4.27 0.88 -7.51
CA TYR A 27 5.37 1.56 -6.83
C TYR A 27 5.45 1.05 -5.39
N PRO A 28 5.97 -0.18 -5.16
CA PRO A 28 6.01 -0.81 -3.85
C PRO A 28 7.00 -0.12 -2.91
N PRO A 29 6.51 0.63 -1.90
CA PRO A 29 7.38 1.26 -0.91
C PRO A 29 8.09 0.19 -0.09
N LEU A 30 9.31 0.46 0.38
CA LEU A 30 10.01 -0.49 1.26
C LEU A 30 9.22 -0.76 2.57
N ASP A 31 8.52 0.26 3.09
CA ASP A 31 7.70 0.14 4.30
C ASP A 31 6.21 -0.14 4.00
N LEU A 32 5.94 -0.84 2.89
CA LEU A 32 4.59 -1.17 2.42
C LEU A 32 3.71 -1.81 3.51
N ASP A 33 4.23 -2.74 4.29
CA ASP A 33 3.43 -3.43 5.30
C ASP A 33 2.94 -2.49 6.41
N LEU A 34 3.79 -1.56 6.86
CA LEU A 34 3.40 -0.55 7.85
C LEU A 34 2.33 0.40 7.27
N MET A 35 2.51 0.82 6.02
CA MET A 35 1.53 1.65 5.31
C MET A 35 0.20 0.93 5.14
N LEU A 36 0.20 -0.37 4.82
CA LEU A 36 -1.01 -1.20 4.70
C LEU A 36 -1.71 -1.39 6.05
N VAL A 37 -0.96 -1.60 7.14
CA VAL A 37 -1.54 -1.68 8.49
C VAL A 37 -2.19 -0.35 8.88
N PHE A 38 -1.48 0.76 8.69
CA PHE A 38 -2.02 2.10 8.95
C PHE A 38 -3.30 2.37 8.12
N PHE A 39 -3.24 2.05 6.82
CA PHE A 39 -4.38 2.15 5.93
C PHE A 39 -5.55 1.26 6.36
N GLY A 40 -5.27 0.02 6.77
CA GLY A 40 -6.28 -0.92 7.28
C GLY A 40 -7.01 -0.38 8.51
N VAL A 41 -6.28 0.19 9.48
CA VAL A 41 -6.87 0.83 10.66
C VAL A 41 -7.79 1.99 10.25
N LEU A 42 -7.30 2.90 9.39
CA LEU A 42 -8.11 4.00 8.85
C LEU A 42 -9.38 3.48 8.16
N PHE A 43 -9.25 2.41 7.37
CA PHE A 43 -10.35 1.81 6.64
C PHE A 43 -11.45 1.30 7.56
N PHE A 44 -11.09 0.50 8.56
CA PHE A 44 -12.06 -0.06 9.50
C PHE A 44 -12.69 1.02 10.39
N VAL A 45 -11.93 2.05 10.80
CA VAL A 45 -12.47 3.21 11.54
C VAL A 45 -13.51 3.95 10.70
N ALA A 46 -13.19 4.27 9.44
CA ALA A 46 -14.13 4.93 8.54
C ALA A 46 -15.40 4.10 8.30
N LEU A 47 -15.26 2.78 8.14
CA LEU A 47 -16.39 1.87 7.97
C LEU A 47 -17.26 1.80 9.25
N ALA A 48 -16.64 1.69 10.43
CA ALA A 48 -17.36 1.71 11.70
C ALA A 48 -18.16 3.01 11.87
N ILE A 49 -17.56 4.16 11.53
CA ILE A 49 -18.26 5.45 11.54
C ILE A 49 -19.45 5.46 10.57
N ALA A 50 -19.29 4.91 9.37
CA ALA A 50 -20.38 4.81 8.39
C ALA A 50 -21.55 3.95 8.91
N VAL A 51 -21.25 2.83 9.56
CA VAL A 51 -22.25 1.94 10.18
C VAL A 51 -22.97 2.64 11.34
N ILE A 52 -22.22 3.34 12.21
CA ILE A 52 -22.80 4.11 13.31
C ILE A 52 -23.69 5.24 12.77
N LEU A 53 -23.27 5.94 11.72
CA LEU A 53 -24.08 6.95 11.04
C LEU A 53 -25.40 6.38 10.54
N GLU A 54 -25.38 5.22 9.88
CA GLU A 54 -26.60 4.59 9.38
C GLU A 54 -27.51 4.13 10.53
N ARG A 55 -26.95 3.57 11.61
CA ARG A 55 -27.72 3.14 12.78
C ARG A 55 -28.37 4.33 13.50
N ARG A 56 -27.62 5.41 13.75
CA ARG A 56 -28.15 6.60 14.43
C ARG A 56 -29.11 7.42 13.56
N ALA A 57 -28.92 7.43 12.23
CA ALA A 57 -29.86 8.08 11.31
C ALA A 57 -31.24 7.44 11.30
N ARG A 58 -31.33 6.13 11.55
CA ARG A 58 -32.61 5.43 11.75
C ARG A 58 -33.29 5.83 13.06
N ASN A 59 -32.51 6.25 14.06
CA ASN A 59 -33.01 6.64 15.38
C ASN A 59 -33.22 8.16 15.53
N HIS A 60 -33.19 8.92 14.42
CA HIS A 60 -33.41 10.39 14.40
C HIS A 60 -32.49 11.21 15.33
N LEU A 61 -31.31 10.71 15.67
CA LEU A 61 -30.33 11.43 16.50
C LEU A 61 -29.61 12.53 15.69
N GLU A 62 -29.04 13.52 16.36
CA GLU A 62 -28.15 14.50 15.73
C GLU A 62 -26.83 13.85 15.26
N LEU A 63 -26.39 14.20 14.05
CA LEU A 63 -25.31 13.51 13.34
C LEU A 63 -24.27 14.42 12.69
N GLU A 64 -24.37 15.73 12.87
CA GLU A 64 -23.57 16.67 12.07
C GLU A 64 -22.06 16.48 12.25
N VAL A 65 -21.61 16.32 13.50
CA VAL A 65 -20.21 16.06 13.83
C VAL A 65 -19.74 14.76 13.16
N LEU A 66 -20.49 13.67 13.33
CA LEU A 66 -20.11 12.36 12.79
C LEU A 66 -20.10 12.35 11.25
N LYS A 67 -21.01 13.08 10.60
CA LYS A 67 -21.01 13.27 9.14
C LYS A 67 -19.77 14.03 8.67
N ARG A 68 -19.33 15.04 9.42
CA ARG A 68 -18.14 15.84 9.09
C ARG A 68 -16.86 15.02 9.27
N VAL A 69 -16.75 14.26 10.37
CA VAL A 69 -15.66 13.32 10.60
C VAL A 69 -15.59 12.31 9.46
N TYR A 70 -16.70 11.64 9.13
CA TYR A 70 -16.73 10.68 8.01
C TYR A 70 -16.34 11.32 6.68
N ALA A 71 -16.80 12.55 6.41
CA ALA A 71 -16.45 13.26 5.19
C ALA A 71 -14.93 13.51 5.06
N GLY A 72 -14.23 13.70 6.19
CA GLY A 72 -12.77 13.82 6.22
C GLY A 72 -12.04 12.51 5.86
N PHE A 73 -12.63 11.34 6.12
CA PHE A 73 -12.03 10.05 5.75
C PHE A 73 -12.14 9.72 4.26
N ILE A 74 -13.15 10.24 3.56
CA ILE A 74 -13.42 9.94 2.14
C ILE A 74 -12.20 10.20 1.23
N PRO A 75 -11.52 11.36 1.30
CA PRO A 75 -10.38 11.63 0.42
C PRO A 75 -9.10 10.89 0.82
N LEU A 76 -8.97 10.36 2.05
CA LEU A 76 -7.69 9.80 2.53
C LEU A 76 -7.14 8.67 1.66
N PRO A 77 -7.91 7.65 1.23
CA PRO A 77 -7.40 6.61 0.35
C PRO A 77 -6.91 7.15 -0.99
N TRP A 78 -7.60 8.17 -1.53
CA TRP A 78 -7.22 8.83 -2.78
C TRP A 78 -5.94 9.63 -2.64
N ILE A 79 -5.78 10.35 -1.53
CA ILE A 79 -4.55 11.09 -1.22
C ILE A 79 -3.38 10.11 -1.12
N LEU A 80 -3.52 9.02 -0.36
CA LEU A 80 -2.46 8.02 -0.23
C LEU A 80 -2.09 7.38 -1.57
N ALA A 81 -3.08 7.02 -2.39
CA ALA A 81 -2.85 6.49 -3.73
C ALA A 81 -2.13 7.50 -4.63
N ALA A 82 -2.58 8.76 -4.62
CA ALA A 82 -1.96 9.83 -5.39
C ALA A 82 -0.52 10.10 -4.92
N THR A 83 -0.26 10.10 -3.60
CA THR A 83 1.07 10.26 -3.03
C THR A 83 2.02 9.19 -3.54
N LEU A 84 1.65 7.90 -3.51
CA LEU A 84 2.51 6.84 -4.03
C LEU A 84 2.73 6.94 -5.53
N LEU A 85 1.67 7.26 -6.28
CA LEU A 85 1.75 7.43 -7.73
C LEU A 85 2.69 8.58 -8.09
N VAL A 86 2.54 9.74 -7.44
CA VAL A 86 3.40 10.91 -7.66
C VAL A 86 4.82 10.61 -7.22
N ASN A 87 5.01 9.94 -6.08
CA ASN A 87 6.33 9.58 -5.55
C ASN A 87 7.12 8.74 -6.55
N GLY A 88 6.52 7.69 -7.13
CA GLY A 88 7.21 6.83 -8.08
C GLY A 88 7.24 7.39 -9.51
N LYS A 89 6.15 8.01 -9.98
CA LYS A 89 6.07 8.51 -11.37
C LYS A 89 6.97 9.72 -11.63
N LEU A 90 7.17 10.57 -10.63
CA LEU A 90 8.06 11.73 -10.74
C LEU A 90 9.49 11.41 -10.31
N ASP A 91 9.77 10.16 -9.90
CA ASP A 91 11.11 9.78 -9.53
C ASP A 91 12.01 9.73 -10.77
N SER A 92 13.26 10.17 -10.58
CA SER A 92 14.26 10.13 -11.63
C SER A 92 15.13 8.89 -11.44
N GLN A 93 15.05 7.94 -12.38
CA GLN A 93 15.81 6.68 -12.42
C GLN A 93 17.35 6.84 -12.36
N LYS A 94 17.87 8.07 -12.29
CA LYS A 94 19.30 8.38 -12.21
C LYS A 94 19.89 8.10 -10.82
N ASN A 95 19.06 7.95 -9.78
CA ASN A 95 19.50 7.84 -8.39
C ASN A 95 19.22 6.45 -7.77
N VAL A 96 19.13 5.40 -8.59
CA VAL A 96 18.94 4.03 -8.10
C VAL A 96 20.14 3.61 -7.24
N THR A 97 19.89 3.23 -6.00
CA THR A 97 20.89 2.64 -5.11
C THR A 97 20.80 1.12 -5.14
N TYR A 98 21.96 0.48 -5.25
CA TYR A 98 22.06 -0.98 -5.37
C TYR A 98 22.55 -1.58 -4.06
N HIS A 99 21.77 -2.50 -3.50
CA HIS A 99 22.06 -3.13 -2.21
C HIS A 99 22.27 -4.63 -2.39
N PRO A 100 23.52 -5.13 -2.23
CA PRO A 100 23.79 -6.56 -2.28
C PRO A 100 23.21 -7.24 -1.04
N THR A 101 22.47 -8.32 -1.25
CA THR A 101 21.83 -9.09 -0.19
C THR A 101 21.69 -10.57 -0.59
N ILE A 102 21.07 -11.36 0.28
CA ILE A 102 20.81 -12.78 0.10
C ILE A 102 19.32 -13.01 0.27
N VAL A 103 18.74 -13.82 -0.62
CA VAL A 103 17.36 -14.29 -0.50
C VAL A 103 17.27 -15.26 0.67
N ASP A 104 16.47 -14.92 1.67
CA ASP A 104 16.23 -15.76 2.85
C ASP A 104 15.13 -16.78 2.57
N SER A 105 13.99 -16.31 2.05
CA SER A 105 12.84 -17.16 1.76
C SER A 105 11.94 -16.55 0.69
N ARG A 106 10.91 -17.28 0.29
CA ARG A 106 9.97 -16.89 -0.77
C ARG A 106 8.56 -17.22 -0.35
N TYR A 107 7.61 -16.36 -0.69
CA TYR A 107 6.20 -16.59 -0.42
C TYR A 107 5.38 -16.28 -1.67
N ASN A 108 4.41 -17.15 -1.94
CA ASN A 108 3.43 -16.91 -2.99
C ASN A 108 2.04 -17.08 -2.38
N MET A 109 1.25 -16.02 -2.46
CA MET A 109 -0.16 -16.05 -2.07
C MET A 109 -1.00 -16.26 -3.33
N PRO A 110 -1.50 -17.47 -3.60
CA PRO A 110 -2.29 -17.71 -4.80
C PRO A 110 -3.52 -16.79 -4.83
N GLY A 111 -3.69 -16.01 -5.89
CA GLY A 111 -4.76 -15.02 -6.01
C GLY A 111 -4.70 -14.19 -7.30
N ILE A 112 -5.78 -13.42 -7.54
CA ILE A 112 -6.00 -12.61 -8.76
C ILE A 112 -5.25 -11.25 -8.72
N VAL A 113 -4.76 -10.86 -7.55
CA VAL A 113 -4.15 -9.53 -7.32
C VAL A 113 -2.66 -9.55 -7.69
N ARG A 114 -2.11 -8.45 -8.23
CA ARG A 114 -0.65 -8.30 -8.44
C ARG A 114 0.09 -8.24 -7.09
N GLY A 115 1.39 -8.54 -7.06
CA GLY A 115 2.18 -8.53 -5.81
C GLY A 115 1.92 -9.70 -4.86
N THR A 116 1.34 -10.79 -5.35
CA THR A 116 1.14 -12.05 -4.62
C THR A 116 2.43 -12.82 -4.36
N ARG A 117 3.46 -12.54 -5.15
CA ARG A 117 4.79 -13.14 -5.06
C ARG A 117 5.71 -12.21 -4.31
N ARG A 118 6.35 -12.74 -3.26
CA ARG A 118 7.27 -11.99 -2.41
C ARG A 118 8.58 -12.74 -2.27
N LEU A 119 9.68 -12.01 -2.41
CA LEU A 119 11.00 -12.45 -1.97
C LEU A 119 11.31 -11.80 -0.62
N PHE A 120 11.75 -12.60 0.33
CA PHE A 120 12.26 -12.14 1.61
C PHE A 120 13.77 -12.14 1.48
N VAL A 121 14.38 -10.98 1.61
CA VAL A 121 15.84 -10.83 1.52
C VAL A 121 16.37 -10.25 2.82
N ARG A 122 17.65 -10.49 3.13
CA ARG A 122 18.25 -9.87 4.32
C ARG A 122 18.22 -8.35 4.17
N SER A 123 17.85 -7.67 5.24
CA SER A 123 17.81 -6.21 5.23
C SER A 123 19.21 -5.61 5.11
N TRP A 124 19.31 -4.55 4.31
CA TRP A 124 20.46 -3.64 4.27
C TRP A 124 20.21 -2.36 5.09
N ARG A 125 18.99 -2.17 5.62
CA ARG A 125 18.61 -1.05 6.48
C ARG A 125 18.71 -1.44 7.95
N ASP A 126 19.18 -0.51 8.78
CA ASP A 126 19.26 -0.69 10.22
C ASP A 126 17.86 -0.83 10.85
N GLY A 127 17.75 -1.67 11.88
CA GLY A 127 16.50 -1.89 12.62
C GLY A 127 15.52 -2.87 11.97
N GLN A 128 15.80 -3.37 10.77
CA GLN A 128 15.02 -4.44 10.13
C GLN A 128 15.91 -5.65 9.84
N ARG A 129 15.36 -6.86 9.98
CA ARG A 129 16.10 -8.11 9.67
C ARG A 129 15.90 -8.57 8.24
N ILE A 130 14.70 -8.32 7.69
CA ILE A 130 14.25 -8.86 6.41
C ILE A 130 13.50 -7.77 5.67
N GLU A 131 13.78 -7.64 4.38
CA GLU A 131 13.03 -6.82 3.43
C GLU A 131 12.10 -7.70 2.61
N ARG A 132 10.89 -7.20 2.36
CA ARG A 132 9.83 -7.94 1.66
C ARG A 132 9.60 -7.30 0.30
N LEU A 133 10.14 -7.92 -0.73
CA LEU A 133 10.09 -7.40 -2.10
C LEU A 133 8.88 -7.99 -2.82
N ALA A 134 7.97 -7.13 -3.27
CA ALA A 134 6.88 -7.53 -4.15
C ALA A 134 7.42 -7.66 -5.58
N VAL A 135 7.68 -8.90 -6.00
CA VAL A 135 8.30 -9.21 -7.29
C VAL A 135 7.27 -9.71 -8.30
N ASP A 136 7.62 -9.65 -9.58
CA ASP A 136 6.81 -10.24 -10.64
C ASP A 136 6.99 -11.78 -10.73
N PHE A 137 6.39 -12.37 -11.78
CA PHE A 137 6.46 -13.82 -12.00
C PHE A 137 7.87 -14.28 -12.33
N ASP A 138 8.56 -13.55 -13.20
CA ASP A 138 9.84 -13.95 -13.75
C ASP A 138 10.94 -13.88 -12.69
N ASP A 139 10.95 -12.81 -11.89
CA ASP A 139 11.88 -12.67 -10.77
C ASP A 139 11.63 -13.73 -9.68
N TYR A 140 10.37 -14.02 -9.37
CA TYR A 140 10.02 -15.01 -8.35
C TYR A 140 10.48 -16.42 -8.72
N ASP A 141 10.31 -16.82 -9.98
CA ASP A 141 10.70 -18.14 -10.46
C ASP A 141 12.22 -18.25 -10.63
N ARG A 142 12.88 -17.13 -10.95
CA ARG A 142 14.34 -17.05 -11.15
C ARG A 142 15.14 -17.19 -9.87
N PHE A 143 14.71 -16.56 -8.78
CA PHE A 143 15.47 -16.50 -7.53
C PHE A 143 15.00 -17.52 -6.51
N ARG A 144 15.94 -18.13 -5.78
CA ARG A 144 15.69 -19.11 -4.71
C ARG A 144 16.34 -18.68 -3.39
N ALA A 145 15.88 -19.28 -2.29
CA ALA A 145 16.51 -19.09 -0.99
C ALA A 145 18.00 -19.48 -1.04
N GLY A 146 18.86 -18.63 -0.52
CA GLY A 146 20.32 -18.74 -0.59
C GLY A 146 20.98 -17.96 -1.73
N ASP A 147 20.22 -17.50 -2.73
CA ASP A 147 20.79 -16.77 -3.86
C ASP A 147 21.34 -15.40 -3.42
N SER A 148 22.53 -15.04 -3.91
CA SER A 148 23.03 -13.67 -3.80
C SER A 148 22.43 -12.80 -4.88
N VAL A 149 21.80 -11.72 -4.45
CA VAL A 149 21.08 -10.78 -5.32
C VAL A 149 21.47 -9.35 -5.01
N VAL A 150 21.18 -8.46 -5.94
CA VAL A 150 21.33 -7.02 -5.76
C VAL A 150 19.95 -6.40 -5.92
N VAL A 151 19.52 -5.64 -4.92
CA VAL A 151 18.22 -4.96 -4.95
C VAL A 151 18.45 -3.51 -5.35
N GLY A 152 17.81 -3.09 -6.44
CA GLY A 152 17.72 -1.70 -6.86
C GLY A 152 16.59 -1.01 -6.11
N VAL A 153 16.91 0.09 -5.45
CA VAL A 153 15.98 0.92 -4.70
C VAL A 153 16.01 2.32 -5.28
N GLU A 154 14.84 2.88 -5.53
CA GLU A 154 14.70 4.28 -5.88
C GLU A 154 14.29 5.10 -4.65
N PRO A 155 14.79 6.33 -4.49
CA PRO A 155 14.56 7.15 -3.29
C PRO A 155 13.12 7.68 -3.17
N GLY A 156 12.38 7.75 -4.27
CA GLY A 156 11.07 8.38 -4.37
C GLY A 156 11.17 9.90 -4.49
N ALA A 157 10.35 10.50 -5.36
CA ALA A 157 10.31 11.96 -5.51
C ALA A 157 9.82 12.68 -4.23
N LEU A 158 9.08 11.97 -3.36
CA LEU A 158 8.60 12.47 -2.06
C LEU A 158 9.41 11.91 -0.88
N GLY A 159 10.56 11.28 -1.15
CA GLY A 159 11.40 10.66 -0.13
C GLY A 159 10.80 9.38 0.46
N ILE A 160 9.93 8.70 -0.28
CA ILE A 160 9.41 7.37 0.08
C ILE A 160 10.13 6.34 -0.80
N PRO A 161 11.14 5.63 -0.28
CA PRO A 161 11.91 4.70 -1.09
C PRO A 161 11.05 3.53 -1.55
N TRP A 162 11.24 3.11 -2.80
CA TRP A 162 10.46 2.05 -3.40
C TRP A 162 11.35 1.05 -4.14
N TYR A 163 10.89 -0.20 -4.16
CA TYR A 163 11.58 -1.30 -4.82
C TYR A 163 11.48 -1.14 -6.34
N TYR A 164 12.63 -1.08 -7.01
CA TYR A 164 12.72 -0.94 -8.47
C TYR A 164 12.93 -2.29 -9.17
N GLY A 165 13.85 -3.13 -8.66
CA GLY A 165 14.19 -4.40 -9.31
C GLY A 165 15.15 -5.27 -8.51
N VAL A 166 15.15 -6.60 -8.74
CA VAL A 166 16.14 -7.54 -8.19
C VAL A 166 16.99 -8.12 -9.31
N TYR A 167 18.31 -8.04 -9.16
CA TYR A 167 19.28 -8.54 -10.12
C TYR A 167 20.10 -9.67 -9.52
N ARG A 168 20.55 -10.61 -10.35
CA ARG A 168 21.55 -11.59 -9.91
C ARG A 168 22.88 -10.88 -9.70
N ARG A 169 23.55 -11.19 -8.59
CA ARG A 169 24.90 -10.70 -8.33
C ARG A 169 25.94 -11.47 -9.14
#